data_AF-A0A953YWV6-F1
#
_entry.id   AF-A0A953YWV6-F1
#
_cell.length_a   1.000
_cell.length_b   1.000
_cell.length_c   1.000
_cell.angle_alpha   90.00
_cell.angle_beta   90.00
_cell.angle_gamma   90.00
#
_symmetry.space_group_name_H-M   'P 1'
#
loop_
_entity.id
_entity.type
_entity.pdbx_description
1 polymer ?
#
loop_
_entity_poly.entity_id
_entity_poly.type
_entity_poly.pdbx_seq_one_letter_code
_entity_poly.pdbx_strand_id
1 'polypeptide(L)' 'MKQHIRKSNVKRNRTHGFRARMKTADGRKVLARRRRKGRLKLTVSEERRVKHQGAPRTVLERRRKQREALRQKRKRAGKI' A
#
# COMPACT_ATOMS: atom_id res chain seq x y z
N MET A 1 -13.94 3.19 -33.27
CA MET A 1 -14.51 3.21 -31.89
C MET A 1 -13.52 3.81 -30.90
N LYS A 2 -13.96 4.70 -29.99
CA LYS A 2 -13.09 5.30 -28.98
C LYS A 2 -12.83 4.30 -27.84
N GLN A 3 -11.58 3.87 -27.67
CA GLN A 3 -11.18 3.07 -26.50
C GLN A 3 -11.09 3.97 -25.26
N HIS A 4 -12.13 3.96 -24.43
CA HIS A 4 -12.19 4.74 -23.19
C HIS A 4 -11.34 4.10 -22.08
N ILE A 5 -10.02 4.33 -22.12
CA ILE A 5 -9.07 3.77 -21.14
C ILE A 5 -8.33 4.80 -20.27
N ARG A 6 -8.68 6.09 -20.33
CA ARG A 6 -8.12 7.09 -19.39
C ARG A 6 -8.90 7.14 -18.07
N LYS A 7 -8.77 6.10 -17.23
CA LYS A 7 -9.32 6.08 -15.87
C LYS A 7 -8.25 6.56 -14.89
N SER A 8 -8.45 7.72 -14.27
CA SER A 8 -7.53 8.19 -13.24
C SER A 8 -7.70 7.38 -11.94
N ASN A 9 -6.58 7.04 -11.31
CA ASN A 9 -6.58 6.29 -10.04
C ASN A 9 -7.33 7.05 -8.94
N VAL A 10 -7.26 8.38 -8.95
CA VAL A 10 -8.00 9.24 -8.02
C VAL A 10 -9.51 9.08 -8.19
N LYS A 11 -10.02 9.16 -9.43
CA LYS A 11 -11.46 8.98 -9.72
C LYS A 11 -11.92 7.59 -9.32
N ARG A 12 -11.16 6.56 -9.69
CA ARG A 12 -11.45 5.14 -9.36
C ARG A 12 -11.54 4.91 -7.85
N ASN A 13 -10.65 5.49 -7.06
CA ASN A 13 -10.65 5.33 -5.61
C ASN A 13 -11.78 6.09 -4.92
N ARG A 14 -12.13 7.28 -5.43
CA ARG A 14 -13.27 8.05 -4.91
C ARG A 14 -14.61 7.36 -5.19
N THR A 15 -14.76 6.69 -6.33
CA THR A 15 -16.03 6.03 -6.69
C THR A 15 -16.14 4.60 -6.16
N HIS A 16 -15.05 3.84 -6.14
CA HIS A 16 -15.08 2.40 -5.86
C HIS A 16 -14.22 1.96 -4.67
N GLY A 17 -13.56 2.90 -3.99
CA GLY A 17 -12.76 2.61 -2.80
C GLY A 17 -13.60 2.22 -1.59
N PHE A 18 -12.93 1.69 -0.57
CA PHE A 18 -13.56 1.22 0.66
C PHE A 18 -14.39 2.29 1.37
N ARG A 19 -13.83 3.50 1.52
CA ARG A 19 -14.52 4.63 2.16
C ARG A 19 -15.82 5.00 1.44
N ALA A 20 -15.79 5.01 0.10
CA ALA A 20 -16.97 5.30 -0.71
C ALA A 20 -18.07 4.24 -0.51
N ARG A 21 -17.69 2.97 -0.40
CA ARG A 21 -18.62 1.88 -0.10
C ARG A 21 -19.16 1.95 1.33
N MET A 22 -18.37 2.39 2.31
CA MET A 22 -18.85 2.51 3.69
C MET A 22 -19.81 3.67 3.91
N LYS A 23 -19.74 4.72 3.07
CA LYS A 23 -20.57 5.93 3.20
C LYS A 23 -22.07 5.65 3.07
N THR A 24 -22.47 4.76 2.15
CA THR A 24 -23.89 4.49 1.86
C THR A 24 -24.34 3.14 2.41
N ALA A 25 -25.63 2.99 2.71
CA ALA A 25 -26.19 1.73 3.19
C ALA A 25 -25.99 0.59 2.18
N ASP A 26 -26.23 0.85 0.90
CA ASP A 26 -26.06 -0.16 -0.15
C ASP A 26 -24.60 -0.52 -0.41
N GLY A 27 -23.69 0.45 -0.24
CA GLY A 27 -22.26 0.18 -0.31
C GLY A 27 -21.80 -0.77 0.80
N ARG A 28 -22.34 -0.63 2.02
CA ARG A 28 -22.11 -1.57 3.13
C ARG A 28 -22.66 -2.97 2.81
N LYS A 29 -23.85 -3.07 2.21
CA LYS A 29 -24.41 -4.36 1.73
C LYS A 29 -23.52 -5.03 0.68
N VAL A 30 -22.95 -4.26 -0.25
CA VAL A 30 -21.98 -4.78 -1.23
C VAL A 30 -20.76 -5.39 -0.53
N LEU A 31 -20.19 -4.71 0.46
CA LEU A 31 -19.05 -5.25 1.22
C LEU A 31 -19.42 -6.52 1.98
N ALA A 32 -20.60 -6.56 2.62
CA ALA A 32 -21.09 -7.75 3.32
C ALA A 32 -21.21 -8.96 2.38
N ARG A 33 -21.80 -8.78 1.18
CA ARG A 33 -21.87 -9.85 0.16
C ARG A 33 -20.49 -10.30 -0.30
N ARG A 34 -19.55 -9.37 -0.49
CA ARG A 34 -18.18 -9.70 -0.92
C ARG A 34 -17.41 -10.47 0.14
N ARG A 35 -17.61 -10.13 1.43
CA ARG A 35 -17.06 -10.87 2.58
C ARG A 35 -17.65 -12.27 2.69
N ARG A 36 -18.99 -12.40 2.58
CA ARG A 36 -19.67 -13.70 2.59
C ARG A 36 -19.16 -14.64 1.49
N LYS A 37 -18.87 -14.09 0.31
CA LYS A 37 -18.27 -14.83 -0.81
C LYS A 37 -16.77 -15.16 -0.61
N GLY A 38 -16.11 -14.62 0.41
CA GLY A 38 -14.68 -14.84 0.66
C GLY A 38 -13.76 -14.19 -0.36
N ARG A 39 -14.15 -13.04 -0.95
CA ARG A 39 -13.30 -12.37 -1.95
C ARG A 39 -12.01 -11.85 -1.30
N LEU A 40 -10.86 -12.31 -1.82
CA LEU A 40 -9.53 -11.84 -1.40
C LEU A 40 -9.35 -10.32 -1.44
N LYS A 41 -10.00 -9.64 -2.40
CA LYS A 41 -10.02 -8.17 -2.51
C LYS A 41 -11.45 -7.66 -2.42
N LEU A 42 -11.74 -6.83 -1.41
CA LEU A 42 -13.07 -6.27 -1.22
C LEU A 42 -13.31 -5.01 -2.06
N THR A 43 -12.31 -4.16 -2.26
CA THR A 43 -12.39 -2.93 -3.07
C THR A 43 -11.10 -2.63 -3.82
N VAL A 44 -11.10 -1.60 -4.66
CA VAL A 44 -9.91 -1.15 -5.42
C VAL A 44 -8.80 -0.57 -4.54
N SER A 45 -9.14 -0.08 -3.33
CA SER A 45 -8.17 0.49 -2.39
C SER A 45 -7.44 -0.55 -1.52
N GLU A 46 -7.83 -1.83 -1.61
CA GLU A 46 -7.14 -2.96 -0.96
C GLU A 46 -5.85 -3.36 -1.69
N GLU A 47 -5.57 -2.77 -2.86
CA GLU A 47 -4.25 -2.86 -3.47
C GLU A 47 -3.24 -2.28 -2.48
N ARG A 48 -2.53 -3.17 -1.78
CA ARG A 48 -1.43 -2.81 -0.89
C ARG A 48 -0.59 -1.79 -1.67
N ARG A 49 -0.52 -0.55 -1.18
CA ARG A 49 0.69 0.24 -1.42
C ARG A 49 1.80 -0.68 -1.00
N VAL A 50 2.62 -1.14 -1.94
CA VAL A 50 3.78 -1.95 -1.64
C VAL A 50 4.59 -1.08 -0.69
N LYS A 51 4.44 -1.29 0.63
CA LYS A 51 5.36 -0.75 1.61
C LYS A 51 6.68 -1.36 1.17
N HIS A 52 7.64 -0.53 0.76
CA HIS A 52 8.95 -0.97 0.31
C HIS A 52 9.42 -2.10 1.23
N GLN A 53 9.43 -3.32 0.70
CA GLN A 53 9.88 -4.47 1.47
C GLN A 53 11.37 -4.21 1.75
N GLY A 54 11.70 -3.88 3.01
CA GLY A 54 13.07 -3.51 3.42
C GLY A 54 13.27 -2.07 3.93
N ALA A 55 12.22 -1.25 3.99
CA ALA A 55 12.31 0.05 4.66
C ALA A 55 12.19 -0.11 6.19
N PRO A 56 13.12 0.47 6.98
CA PRO A 56 13.05 0.44 8.44
C PRO A 56 11.74 1.09 8.93
N ARG A 57 11.00 0.34 9.73
CA ARG A 57 9.65 0.65 10.24
C ARG A 57 9.71 1.77 11.28
N THR A 58 10.85 1.91 11.97
CA THR A 58 11.05 2.88 13.05
C THR A 58 12.27 3.77 12.80
N VAL A 59 12.33 4.92 13.49
CA VAL A 59 13.49 5.83 13.47
C VAL A 59 14.74 5.13 14.02
N LEU A 60 14.58 4.26 15.01
CA LEU A 60 15.68 3.46 15.59
C LEU A 60 16.25 2.46 14.58
N GLU A 61 15.40 1.77 13.82
CA GLU A 61 15.84 0.87 12.75
C GLU A 61 16.58 1.63 11.63
N ARG A 62 16.15 2.86 11.29
CA ARG A 62 16.87 3.74 10.34
C ARG A 62 18.27 4.05 10.84
N ARG A 63 18.40 4.46 12.10
CA ARG A 63 19.69 4.80 12.73
C ARG A 63 20.62 3.59 12.82
N ARG A 64 20.11 2.40 13.17
CA ARG A 64 20.89 1.16 13.20
C ARG A 64 21.42 0.80 11.81
N LYS A 65 20.57 0.83 10.78
CA LYS A 65 20.97 0.55 9.40
C LYS A 65 22.01 1.54 8.87
N GLN A 66 21.88 2.82 9.21
CA GLN A 66 22.87 3.86 8.88
C GLN A 66 24.22 3.62 9.56
N ARG A 67 24.22 3.25 10.86
CA ARG A 67 25.43 2.92 11.61
C ARG A 67 26.13 1.68 11.07
N GLU A 68 25.39 0.62 10.74
CA GLU A 68 25.95 -0.58 10.13
C GLU A 68 26.52 -0.30 8.74
N ALA A 69 25.82 0.47 7.91
CA ALA A 69 26.32 0.89 6.61
C ALA A 69 27.62 1.69 6.74
N LEU A 70 27.70 2.61 7.71
CA LEU A 70 28.91 3.38 8.01
C LEU A 70 30.05 2.47 8.48
N ARG A 71 29.76 1.48 9.33
CA ARG A 71 30.73 0.49 9.83
C ARG A 71 31.29 -0.37 8.69
N GLN A 72 30.43 -0.86 7.80
CA GLN A 72 30.84 -1.63 6.63
C GLN A 72 31.68 -0.77 5.66
N LYS A 73 31.33 0.50 5.47
CA LYS A 73 32.10 1.44 4.66
C LYS A 73 33.49 1.70 5.25
N ARG A 74 33.63 1.78 6.58
CA ARG A 74 34.92 1.91 7.28
C ARG A 74 35.79 0.66 7.16
N LYS A 75 35.22 -0.55 7.30
CA LYS A 75 35.93 -1.82 7.07
C LYS A 75 36.46 -1.95 5.64
N ARG A 76 35.63 -1.62 4.64
CA ARG A 76 36.05 -1.62 3.22
C ARG A 76 37.14 -0.61 2.90
N ALA A 77 37.19 0.49 3.64
CA ALA A 77 38.21 1.53 3.50
C ALA A 77 39.47 1.25 4.35
N GLY A 78 39.59 0.08 4.99
CA GLY A 78 40.74 -0.27 5.84
C GLY A 78 40.92 0.63 7.07
N LYS A 79 39.88 1.35 7.51
CA LYS A 79 39.91 2.27 8.67
C LYS A 79 39.55 1.57 10.00
N ILE A 80 39.47 0.25 9.97
CA ILE A 80 39.23 -0.69 11.06
C ILE A 80 40.05 -1.93 10.74
#